data_AF-A0A645J8Y4-F1
#
_entry.id   AF-A0A645J8Y4-F1
#
_cell.length_a   1.000
_cell.length_b   1.000
_cell.length_c   1.000
_cell.angle_alpha   90.00
_cell.angle_beta   90.00
_cell.angle_gamma   90.00
#
_symmetry.space_group_name_H-M   'P 1'
#
loop_
_entity.id
_entity.type
_entity.pdbx_description
1 polymer ?
#
loop_
_entity_poly.entity_id
_entity_poly.type
_entity_poly.pdbx_seq_one_letter_code
_entity_poly.pdbx_strand_id
1 'polypeptide(L)'
;MTAACVSVSGIIGFVGLVIPHLVRFSLSADNRVVIPISALSGALTLMLADNITRLLFVGEIPVGVLTTLIGGPFFIYIFMRNNKEIQ
;
A
#
# COMPACT_ATOMS: atom_id res chain seq x y z
N MET A 1 -8.13 4.81 -14.80
CA MET A 1 -6.70 4.75 -14.41
C MET A 1 -6.28 3.34 -14.04
N THR A 2 -6.91 2.72 -13.03
CA THR A 2 -6.52 1.38 -12.52
C THR A 2 -6.50 0.29 -13.59
N ALA A 3 -7.51 0.19 -14.45
CA ALA A 3 -7.54 -0.82 -15.52
C ALA A 3 -6.36 -0.70 -16.50
N ALA A 4 -5.99 0.52 -16.88
CA ALA A 4 -4.85 0.78 -17.75
C ALA A 4 -3.51 0.42 -17.06
N CYS A 5 -3.36 0.74 -15.77
CA CYS A 5 -2.16 0.39 -15.01
C CYS A 5 -2.02 -1.13 -14.80
N VAL A 6 -3.10 -1.82 -14.43
CA VAL A 6 -3.11 -3.26 -14.16
C VAL A 6 -2.85 -4.07 -15.43
N SER A 7 -3.29 -3.58 -16.60
CA SER A 7 -2.99 -4.22 -17.88
C SER A 7 -1.49 -4.30 -18.20
N VAL A 8 -0.67 -3.40 -17.64
CA VAL A 8 0.77 -3.31 -17.93
C VAL A 8 1.61 -3.85 -16.78
N SER A 9 1.25 -3.53 -15.54
CA SER A 9 2.02 -3.90 -14.34
C SER A 9 1.51 -5.14 -13.60
N GLY A 10 0.37 -5.70 -14.03
CA GLY A 10 -0.30 -6.77 -13.30
C GLY A 10 -1.04 -6.29 -12.05
N ILE A 11 -1.49 -7.25 -11.24
CA ILE A 11 -2.32 -6.98 -10.06
C ILE A 11 -1.44 -6.47 -8.92
N ILE A 12 -1.75 -5.28 -8.40
CA ILE A 12 -1.10 -4.67 -7.24
C ILE A 12 -2.13 -4.50 -6.12
N GLY A 13 -1.92 -5.20 -5.02
CA GLY A 13 -2.83 -5.20 -3.86
C GLY A 13 -2.38 -4.30 -2.71
N PHE A 14 -3.32 -3.96 -1.83
CA PHE A 14 -3.17 -3.27 -0.55
C PHE A 14 -2.67 -1.81 -0.55
N VAL A 15 -1.82 -1.39 -1.49
CA VAL A 15 -1.24 -0.03 -1.52
C VAL A 15 -2.33 1.05 -1.52
N GLY A 16 -3.35 0.91 -2.36
CA GLY A 16 -4.46 1.88 -2.46
C GLY A 16 -5.37 1.95 -1.24
N LEU A 17 -5.32 0.98 -0.33
CA LEU A 17 -6.08 0.99 0.93
C LEU A 17 -5.21 1.50 2.08
N VAL A 18 -4.00 0.95 2.22
CA VAL A 18 -3.09 1.20 3.34
C VAL A 18 -2.55 2.63 3.33
N ILE A 19 -2.06 3.11 2.19
CA ILE A 19 -1.40 4.42 2.10
C ILE A 19 -2.33 5.60 2.47
N PRO A 20 -3.54 5.76 1.91
CA PRO A 20 -4.40 6.88 2.29
C PRO A 20 -4.85 6.80 3.75
N HIS A 21 -4.97 5.60 4.34
CA HIS A 21 -5.27 5.44 5.76
C HIS A 21 -4.09 5.87 6.65
N LEU A 22 -2.87 5.48 6.28
CA LEU A 22 -1.66 5.93 6.97
C LEU A 22 -1.50 7.45 6.92
N VAL A 23 -1.70 8.06 5.75
CA VAL A 23 -1.61 9.52 5.59
C VAL A 23 -2.68 10.24 6.41
N ARG A 24 -3.90 9.70 6.45
CA ARG A 24 -4.99 10.25 7.29
C ARG A 24 -4.67 10.17 8.78
N PHE A 25 -4.05 9.08 9.23
CA PHE A 25 -3.69 8.90 10.63
C PHE A 25 -2.47 9.73 11.04
N SER A 26 -1.46 9.88 10.17
CA SER A 26 -0.20 10.56 10.50
C SER A 26 -0.16 12.06 10.22
N LEU A 27 -0.84 12.57 9.19
CA LEU A 27 -0.72 13.98 8.77
C LEU A 27 -2.00 14.79 8.94
N SER A 28 -3.08 14.39 8.26
CA SER A 28 -4.31 15.20 8.20
C SER A 28 -5.49 14.42 7.65
N ALA A 29 -6.71 14.74 8.11
CA ALA A 29 -7.96 14.22 7.57
C ALA A 29 -8.46 14.99 6.34
N ASP A 30 -7.85 16.13 5.97
CA ASP A 30 -8.27 16.93 4.82
C ASP A 30 -7.89 16.24 3.49
N ASN A 31 -8.90 15.92 2.66
CA ASN A 31 -8.69 15.29 1.35
C ASN A 31 -7.81 16.12 0.41
N ARG A 32 -7.76 17.45 0.55
CA ARG A 32 -6.87 18.30 -0.26
C ARG A 32 -5.39 17.97 -0.03
N VAL A 33 -5.06 17.53 1.18
CA VAL A 33 -3.71 17.13 1.60
C VAL A 33 -3.50 15.64 1.40
N VAL A 34 -4.51 14.82 1.73
CA VAL A 34 -4.42 13.35 1.62
C VAL A 34 -4.22 12.91 0.17
N ILE A 35 -4.93 13.50 -0.80
CA ILE A 35 -4.83 13.08 -2.21
C ILE A 35 -3.39 13.20 -2.75
N PRO A 36 -2.72 14.37 -2.69
CA PRO A 36 -1.36 14.50 -3.22
C PRO A 36 -0.33 13.71 -2.40
N ILE A 37 -0.45 13.72 -1.07
CA ILE A 37 0.52 13.02 -0.21
C ILE A 37 0.38 11.50 -0.33
N SER A 38 -0.85 10.96 -0.44
CA SER A 38 -1.08 9.53 -0.64
C SER A 38 -0.63 9.05 -2.02
N ALA A 39 -0.78 9.87 -3.07
CA ALA A 39 -0.24 9.56 -4.38
C ALA A 39 1.30 9.48 -4.36
N LEU A 40 1.96 10.47 -3.72
CA LEU A 40 3.42 10.52 -3.65
C LEU A 40 4.00 9.40 -2.80
N SER A 41 3.46 9.21 -1.59
CA SER A 41 3.89 8.15 -0.68
C SER A 41 3.60 6.76 -1.24
N GLY A 42 2.45 6.55 -1.90
CA GLY A 42 2.13 5.29 -2.54
C GLY A 42 3.06 4.94 -3.69
N ALA A 43 3.41 5.92 -4.53
CA ALA A 43 4.41 5.75 -5.58
C ALA A 43 5.80 5.41 -5.00
N LEU A 44 6.22 6.10 -3.95
CA LEU A 44 7.50 5.86 -3.29
C LEU A 44 7.56 4.46 -2.66
N THR A 45 6.51 4.05 -1.94
CA THR A 45 6.42 2.70 -1.35
C THR A 45 6.46 1.62 -2.42
N LEU A 46 5.74 1.80 -3.53
CA LEU A 46 5.71 0.81 -4.61
C LEU A 46 7.07 0.72 -5.33
N MET A 47 7.73 1.85 -5.58
CA MET A 47 9.09 1.88 -6.15
C MET A 47 10.10 1.18 -5.25
N LEU A 48 10.04 1.43 -3.94
CA LEU A 48 10.91 0.76 -2.98
C LEU A 48 10.63 -0.75 -2.92
N ALA A 49 9.36 -1.15 -2.92
CA ALA A 49 8.98 -2.56 -2.95
C ALA A 49 9.50 -3.26 -4.21
N ASP A 50 9.37 -2.64 -5.38
CA ASP A 50 9.89 -3.18 -6.65
C ASP A 50 11.41 -3.35 -6.59
N ASN A 51 12.13 -2.33 -6.11
CA ASN A 51 13.58 -2.38 -5.99
C ASN A 51 14.04 -3.47 -5.00
N ILE A 52 13.34 -3.64 -3.88
CA ILE A 52 13.59 -4.71 -2.90
C ILE A 52 13.34 -6.08 -3.52
N THR A 53 12.24 -6.25 -4.27
CA THR A 53 11.93 -7.52 -4.94
C THR A 53 13.04 -7.90 -5.93
N ARG A 54 13.51 -6.94 -6.74
CA ARG A 54 14.59 -7.17 -7.72
C ARG A 54 15.95 -7.41 -7.06
N LEU A 55 16.18 -6.87 -5.86
CA LEU A 55 17.43 -7.06 -5.12
C LEU A 55 17.48 -8.41 -4.39
N LEU A 56 16.38 -8.82 -3.76
CA LEU A 56 16.34 -10.00 -2.89
C LEU A 56 16.03 -11.31 -3.63
N PHE A 57 15.34 -11.25 -4.77
CA PHE A 57 14.92 -12.44 -5.50
C PHE A 57 15.57 -12.48 -6.88
N VAL A 58 16.17 -13.63 -7.21
CA VAL A 58 16.78 -13.91 -8.52
C VAL A 58 15.71 -14.21 -9.59
N GLY A 59 14.45 -14.37 -9.18
CA GLY A 59 13.29 -14.59 -10.07
C GLY A 59 12.33 -13.40 -10.12
N GLU A 60 11.60 -13.28 -11.23
CA GLU A 60 10.61 -12.22 -11.49
C GLU A 60 9.34 -12.41 -10.64
N ILE A 61 9.44 -12.25 -9.32
CA ILE A 61 8.27 -12.24 -8.45
C ILE A 61 7.51 -10.92 -8.70
N PRO A 62 6.19 -10.97 -8.98
CA PRO A 62 5.41 -9.77 -9.11
C PRO A 62 5.41 -8.97 -7.81
N VAL A 63 5.75 -7.69 -7.87
CA VAL A 63 5.77 -6.79 -6.70
C VAL A 63 4.42 -6.78 -5.94
N GLY A 64 3.31 -6.99 -6.64
CA GLY A 64 1.97 -7.06 -6.04
C GLY A 64 1.77 -8.22 -5.06
N VAL A 65 2.50 -9.33 -5.22
CA VAL A 65 2.51 -10.44 -4.27
C VAL A 65 3.19 -10.00 -2.97
N LEU A 66 4.34 -9.34 -3.09
CA LEU A 66 5.11 -8.84 -1.95
C LEU A 66 4.32 -7.78 -1.17
N THR A 67 3.69 -6.83 -1.86
CA THR A 67 2.90 -5.77 -1.21
C THR A 67 1.65 -6.34 -0.53
N THR A 68 1.05 -7.38 -1.08
CA THR A 68 -0.10 -8.06 -0.47
C THR A 68 0.31 -8.87 0.77
N LEU A 69 1.46 -9.54 0.73
CA LEU A 69 1.98 -10.31 1.85
C LEU A 69 2.30 -9.42 3.06
N ILE A 70 2.72 -8.18 2.82
CA ILE A 70 2.98 -7.19 3.88
C ILE A 70 1.68 -6.46 4.28
N GLY A 71 0.87 -6.06 3.30
CA GLY A 71 -0.35 -5.29 3.53
C GLY A 71 -1.45 -6.07 4.24
N GLY A 72 -1.60 -7.36 3.94
CA GLY A 72 -2.56 -8.27 4.59
C GLY A 72 -2.43 -8.31 6.11
N PRO A 73 -1.29 -8.73 6.67
CA PRO A 73 -1.08 -8.74 8.12
C PRO A 73 -1.15 -7.34 8.74
N PHE A 74 -0.72 -6.29 8.02
CA PHE A 74 -0.85 -4.92 8.50
C PHE A 74 -2.31 -4.50 8.67
N PHE A 75 -3.17 -4.87 7.72
CA PHE A 75 -4.59 -4.58 7.78
C PHE A 75 -5.30 -5.38 8.88
N ILE A 76 -4.96 -6.67 9.03
CA ILE A 76 -5.45 -7.51 10.13
C ILE A 76 -5.04 -6.89 11.48
N TYR A 77 -3.80 -6.41 11.61
CA TYR A 77 -3.32 -5.75 12.82
C TYR A 77 -4.12 -4.50 13.18
N ILE A 78 -4.38 -3.62 12.20
CA ILE A 78 -5.23 -2.42 12.43
C ILE A 78 -6.65 -2.82 12.84
N PHE A 79 -7.25 -3.80 12.15
CA PHE A 79 -8.61 -4.26 12.44
C PHE A 79 -8.73 -4.86 13.84
N MET A 80 -7.77 -5.68 14.26
CA MET A 80 -7.71 -6.24 15.61
C MET A 80 -7.51 -5.16 16.69
N ARG A 81 -6.81 -4.07 16.37
CA ARG A 81 -6.60 -2.96 17.31
C ARG A 81 -7.85 -2.11 17.50
N ASN A 82 -8.57 -1.78 16.43
CA ASN A 82 -9.81 -0.99 16.52
C ASN A 82 -10.93 -1.73 17.26
N ASN A 83 -10.96 -3.07 17.21
CA ASN A 83 -11.94 -3.86 17.98
C ASN A 83 -11.72 -3.83 19.50
N LYS A 84 -10.61 -3.26 20.00
CA LYS A 84 -10.39 -3.10 21.45
C LYS A 84 -10.98 -1.81 22.03
N GLU A 85 -11.45 -0.86 21.22
CA GLU A 85 -12.06 0.40 21.72
C GLU A 85 -13.59 0.32 21.90
N ILE A 86 -14.19 -0.85 21.71
CA ILE A 86 -15.65 -1.07 21.87
C ILE A 86 -15.97 -1.94 23.12
N GLN A 87 -14.99 -2.23 23.98
CA GLN A 87 -15.22 -2.84 25.30
C GLN A 87 -14.80 -1.91 26.43
#